data_AF-A0A521H9K3-F1
#
_entry.id   AF-A0A521H9K3-F1
#
_cell.length_a   1.000
_cell.length_b   1.000
_cell.length_c   1.000
_cell.angle_alpha   90.00
_cell.angle_beta   90.00
_cell.angle_gamma   90.00
#
_symmetry.space_group_name_H-M   'P 1'
#
loop_
_entity.id
_entity.type
_entity.pdbx_description
1 polymer ?
#
loop_
_entity_poly.entity_id
_entity_poly.type
_entity_poly.pdbx_seq_one_letter_code
_entity_poly.pdbx_strand_id
1 'polypeptide(L)'
;MNDMIFITGFFICILLIWNIIERKKIRASTAPISTPELNARFNFITAFGAFLVLAIGYLGLNDQKKVTDRIYSEIKPKADSLITNVGRQVQSLDSSLANKNILKAGIYIVSDLKFRGDSLYKFSSLRTIDNKSLPQFKTAPKILISTKEGFTVPIKFITDSSFEFYRPYGFLLAEEGNYKRPETATLTKIDLWIADYKTEK
;
A
#
# COMPACT_ATOMS: atom_id res chain seq x y z
N MET A 1 -8.88 -36.49 4.21
CA MET A 1 -7.49 -36.98 4.07
C MET A 1 -7.27 -38.29 4.83
N ASN A 2 -7.68 -38.40 6.10
CA ASN A 2 -7.52 -39.65 6.88
C ASN A 2 -8.25 -40.86 6.27
N ASP A 3 -9.48 -40.72 5.81
CA ASP A 3 -10.25 -41.84 5.22
C ASP A 3 -9.58 -42.42 3.97
N MET A 4 -8.82 -41.60 3.23
CA MET A 4 -8.11 -42.02 2.01
C MET A 4 -6.88 -42.86 2.32
N ILE A 5 -6.16 -42.53 3.40
CA ILE A 5 -5.04 -43.32 3.91
C ILE A 5 -5.57 -44.66 4.43
N PHE A 6 -6.73 -44.65 5.09
CA PHE A 6 -7.38 -45.88 5.55
C PHE A 6 -7.84 -46.77 4.40
N ILE A 7 -8.51 -46.24 3.38
CA ILE A 7 -8.93 -47.02 2.21
C ILE A 7 -7.69 -47.59 1.49
N THR A 8 -6.70 -46.76 1.20
CA THR A 8 -5.48 -47.20 0.51
C THR A 8 -4.72 -48.25 1.32
N GLY A 9 -4.58 -48.05 2.63
CA GLY A 9 -3.94 -49.00 3.54
C GLY A 9 -4.71 -50.32 3.65
N PHE A 10 -6.03 -50.27 3.73
CA PHE A 10 -6.90 -51.46 3.76
C PHE A 10 -6.76 -52.27 2.46
N PHE A 11 -6.68 -51.61 1.31
CA PHE A 11 -6.49 -52.27 0.02
C PHE A 11 -5.08 -52.87 -0.14
N ILE A 12 -4.03 -52.21 0.35
CA ILE A 12 -2.68 -52.78 0.39
C ILE A 12 -2.67 -54.07 1.23
N CYS A 13 -3.35 -54.08 2.37
CA CYS A 13 -3.49 -55.29 3.19
C CYS A 13 -4.18 -56.43 2.45
N ILE A 14 -5.26 -56.16 1.69
CA ILE A 14 -5.94 -57.17 0.86
C ILE A 14 -5.00 -57.74 -0.21
N LEU A 15 -4.23 -56.88 -0.89
CA LEU A 15 -3.27 -57.33 -1.91
C LEU A 15 -2.12 -58.15 -1.32
N LEU A 16 -1.64 -57.78 -0.13
CA LEU A 16 -0.62 -58.55 0.59
C LEU A 16 -1.16 -59.93 1.00
N ILE A 17 -2.38 -59.99 1.53
CA ILE A 17 -3.04 -61.25 1.90
C ILE A 17 -3.23 -62.14 0.65
N TRP A 18 -3.71 -61.57 -0.46
CA TRP A 18 -3.86 -62.28 -1.72
C TRP A 18 -2.53 -62.84 -2.24
N ASN A 19 -1.46 -62.03 -2.23
CA ASN A 19 -0.11 -62.45 -2.63
C ASN A 19 0.44 -63.57 -1.74
N ILE A 20 0.18 -63.52 -0.43
CA ILE A 20 0.58 -64.59 0.52
C ILE A 20 -0.17 -65.89 0.24
N ILE A 21 -1.49 -65.83 0.03
CA ILE A 21 -2.31 -67.00 -0.30
C ILE A 21 -1.85 -67.61 -1.63
N GLU A 22 -1.60 -66.78 -2.63
CA GLU A 22 -1.19 -67.22 -3.95
C GLU A 22 0.22 -67.84 -3.95
N ARG A 23 1.16 -67.28 -3.19
CA ARG A 23 2.50 -67.89 -3.00
C ARG A 23 2.41 -69.25 -2.31
N LYS A 24 1.48 -69.43 -1.36
CA LYS A 24 1.24 -70.74 -0.73
C LYS A 24 0.65 -71.73 -1.74
N LYS A 25 -0.29 -71.30 -2.58
CA LYS A 25 -0.91 -72.12 -3.62
C LYS A 25 0.08 -72.54 -4.71
N ILE A 26 0.99 -71.65 -5.12
CA ILE A 26 2.08 -71.94 -6.07
C ILE A 26 3.10 -72.91 -5.46
N ARG A 27 3.47 -72.76 -4.17
CA ARG A 27 4.37 -73.71 -3.48
C ARG A 27 3.74 -75.09 -3.27
N ALA A 28 2.42 -75.16 -3.17
CA ALA A 28 1.68 -76.41 -3.03
C ALA A 28 1.36 -77.09 -4.38
N SER A 29 1.59 -76.40 -5.50
CA SER A 29 1.34 -76.91 -6.84
C SER A 29 2.64 -77.42 -7.48
N THR A 30 2.66 -78.67 -7.92
CA THR A 30 3.75 -79.25 -8.73
C THR A 30 3.54 -79.09 -10.24
N ALA A 31 2.49 -78.37 -10.68
CA ALA A 31 2.19 -78.17 -12.09
C ALA A 31 2.86 -76.90 -12.66
N PRO A 32 3.41 -76.95 -13.89
CA PRO A 32 3.98 -75.77 -14.55
C PRO A 32 2.89 -74.73 -14.82
N ILE A 33 3.11 -73.50 -14.35
CA ILE A 33 2.20 -72.37 -14.60
C ILE A 33 2.11 -72.15 -16.11
N SER A 34 0.90 -72.22 -16.65
CA SER A 34 0.68 -72.03 -18.09
C SER A 34 0.89 -70.56 -18.48
N THR A 35 1.55 -70.32 -19.61
CA THR A 35 1.81 -68.96 -20.15
C THR A 35 0.58 -68.06 -20.30
N PRO A 36 -0.65 -68.55 -20.58
CA PRO A 36 -1.84 -67.71 -20.66
C PRO A 36 -2.29 -67.17 -19.30
N GLU A 37 -2.14 -67.96 -18.23
CA GLU A 37 -2.53 -67.56 -16.89
C GLU A 37 -1.59 -66.48 -16.34
N LEU A 38 -0.29 -66.59 -16.65
CA LEU A 38 0.68 -65.56 -16.29
C LEU A 38 0.40 -64.24 -17.02
N ASN A 39 0.09 -64.30 -18.32
CA ASN A 39 -0.27 -63.10 -19.10
C ASN A 39 -1.58 -62.46 -18.62
N ALA A 40 -2.59 -63.25 -18.25
CA ALA A 40 -3.83 -62.73 -17.68
C ALA A 40 -3.58 -61.98 -16.36
N ARG A 41 -2.68 -62.50 -15.51
CA ARG A 41 -2.27 -61.86 -14.25
C ARG A 41 -1.55 -60.52 -14.50
N PHE A 42 -0.62 -60.47 -15.44
CA PHE A 42 0.07 -59.22 -15.79
C PHE A 42 -0.88 -58.18 -16.40
N ASN A 43 -1.80 -58.61 -17.27
CA ASN A 43 -2.80 -57.73 -17.85
C ASN A 43 -3.75 -57.17 -16.80
N PHE A 44 -4.17 -57.98 -15.81
CA PHE A 44 -4.99 -57.51 -14.70
C PHE A 44 -4.26 -56.47 -13.84
N ILE A 45 -3.00 -56.73 -13.46
CA ILE A 45 -2.20 -55.78 -12.67
C ILE A 45 -2.02 -54.46 -13.43
N THR A 46 -1.76 -54.54 -14.73
CA THR A 46 -1.53 -53.36 -15.57
C THR A 46 -2.81 -52.54 -15.75
N ALA A 47 -3.94 -53.19 -16.07
CA ALA A 47 -5.24 -52.53 -16.18
C ALA A 47 -5.69 -51.92 -14.84
N PHE A 48 -5.41 -52.59 -13.73
CA PHE A 48 -5.73 -52.10 -12.40
C PHE A 48 -4.85 -50.90 -11.98
N GLY A 49 -3.55 -50.94 -12.31
CA GLY A 49 -2.65 -49.80 -12.11
C GLY A 49 -3.12 -48.55 -12.88
N ALA A 50 -3.55 -48.73 -14.13
CA ALA A 50 -4.11 -47.65 -14.93
C ALA A 50 -5.41 -47.07 -14.30
N PHE A 51 -6.28 -47.93 -13.78
CA PHE A 51 -7.49 -47.51 -13.07
C PHE A 51 -7.18 -46.69 -11.80
N LEU A 52 -6.19 -47.09 -11.01
CA LEU A 52 -5.78 -46.34 -9.81
C LEU A 52 -5.24 -44.95 -10.15
N VAL A 53 -4.42 -44.83 -11.19
CA VAL A 53 -3.90 -43.53 -11.65
C VAL A 53 -5.05 -42.61 -12.06
N LEU A 54 -6.03 -43.14 -12.80
CA LEU A 54 -7.21 -42.37 -13.22
C LEU A 54 -8.11 -41.97 -12.04
N ALA A 55 -8.33 -42.87 -11.07
CA ALA A 55 -9.12 -42.59 -9.88
C ALA A 55 -8.47 -41.51 -9.00
N ILE A 56 -7.15 -41.58 -8.79
CA ILE A 56 -6.38 -40.57 -8.05
C ILE A 56 -6.42 -39.23 -8.79
N GLY A 57 -6.24 -39.24 -10.11
CA GLY A 57 -6.31 -38.03 -10.94
C GLY A 57 -7.69 -37.35 -10.90
N TYR A 58 -8.77 -38.12 -11.03
CA TYR A 58 -10.14 -37.59 -10.98
C TYR A 58 -10.48 -36.97 -9.61
N LEU A 59 -10.04 -37.58 -8.52
CA LEU A 59 -10.28 -37.08 -7.17
C LEU A 59 -9.46 -35.80 -6.88
N GLY A 60 -8.21 -35.73 -7.35
CA GLY A 60 -7.39 -34.52 -7.24
C GLY A 60 -8.01 -33.31 -7.97
N LEU A 61 -8.60 -33.54 -9.16
CA LEU A 61 -9.32 -32.50 -9.89
C LEU A 61 -10.60 -32.04 -9.16
N ASN A 62 -11.30 -32.95 -8.47
CA ASN A 62 -12.51 -32.62 -7.72
C ASN A 62 -12.23 -31.75 -6.48
N ASP A 63 -11.13 -32.02 -5.77
CA ASP A 63 -10.72 -31.20 -4.64
C ASP A 63 -10.22 -29.82 -5.08
N GLN A 64 -9.49 -29.72 -6.20
CA GLN A 64 -9.12 -28.44 -6.81
C GLN A 64 -10.35 -27.61 -7.20
N LYS A 65 -11.38 -28.26 -7.77
CA LYS A 65 -12.63 -27.59 -8.13
C LYS A 65 -13.34 -27.01 -6.90
N LYS A 66 -13.45 -27.77 -5.81
CA LYS A 66 -14.04 -27.29 -4.53
C LYS A 66 -13.28 -26.11 -3.93
N VAL A 67 -11.95 -26.13 -3.97
CA VAL A 67 -11.13 -25.00 -3.49
C VAL A 67 -11.34 -23.77 -4.37
N THR A 68 -11.37 -23.96 -5.68
CA THR A 68 -11.60 -22.87 -6.65
C THR A 68 -12.99 -22.25 -6.44
N ASP A 69 -14.03 -23.07 -6.33
CA ASP A 69 -15.41 -22.62 -6.10
C ASP A 69 -15.50 -21.81 -4.80
N ARG A 70 -14.83 -22.25 -3.72
CA ARG A 70 -14.80 -21.53 -2.44
C ARG A 70 -14.09 -20.18 -2.53
N ILE A 71 -13.00 -20.09 -3.28
CA ILE A 71 -12.29 -18.81 -3.51
C ILE A 71 -13.22 -17.83 -4.25
N TYR A 72 -13.93 -18.29 -5.29
CA TYR A 72 -14.82 -17.43 -6.06
C TYR A 72 -16.11 -17.06 -5.32
N SER A 73 -16.66 -17.95 -4.48
CA SER A 73 -17.92 -17.70 -3.77
C SER A 73 -17.75 -16.91 -2.47
N GLU A 74 -16.64 -17.10 -1.73
CA GLU A 74 -16.47 -16.49 -0.41
C GLU A 74 -15.45 -15.34 -0.40
N ILE A 75 -14.35 -15.46 -1.15
CA ILE A 75 -13.22 -14.52 -1.04
C ILE A 75 -13.40 -13.34 -1.99
N LYS A 76 -13.71 -13.63 -3.26
CA LYS A 76 -13.90 -12.58 -4.29
C LYS A 76 -14.96 -11.53 -3.91
N PRO A 77 -16.19 -11.89 -3.48
CA PRO A 77 -17.19 -10.88 -3.12
C PRO A 77 -16.81 -10.07 -1.88
N LYS A 78 -16.08 -10.66 -0.92
CA LYS A 78 -15.55 -9.92 0.23
C LYS A 78 -14.48 -8.91 -0.19
N ALA A 79 -13.56 -9.30 -1.07
CA ALA A 79 -12.54 -8.39 -1.60
C ALA A 79 -13.17 -7.23 -2.39
N ASP A 80 -14.14 -7.51 -3.26
CA ASP A 80 -14.85 -6.48 -4.03
C ASP A 80 -15.63 -5.51 -3.11
N SER A 81 -16.24 -6.03 -2.04
CA SER A 81 -16.93 -5.20 -1.04
C SER A 81 -15.97 -4.29 -0.26
N LEU A 82 -14.78 -4.79 0.10
CA LEU A 82 -13.73 -4.02 0.78
C LEU A 82 -13.21 -2.90 -0.13
N ILE A 83 -12.89 -3.22 -1.38
CA ILE A 83 -12.42 -2.24 -2.37
C ILE A 83 -13.48 -1.15 -2.58
N THR A 84 -14.75 -1.52 -2.69
CA THR A 84 -15.86 -0.57 -2.85
C THR A 84 -16.01 0.33 -1.62
N ASN A 85 -15.91 -0.23 -0.41
CA ASN A 85 -16.03 0.54 0.82
C ASN A 85 -14.85 1.50 1.03
N VAL A 86 -13.62 1.06 0.73
CA VAL A 86 -12.44 1.94 0.73
C VAL A 86 -12.60 3.05 -0.30
N GLY A 87 -13.06 2.75 -1.53
CA GLY A 87 -13.35 3.75 -2.55
C GLY A 87 -14.34 4.81 -2.09
N ARG A 88 -15.44 4.40 -1.44
CA ARG A 88 -16.42 5.32 -0.85
C ARG A 88 -15.83 6.17 0.28
N GLN A 89 -15.01 5.59 1.15
CA GLN A 89 -14.34 6.34 2.22
C GLN A 89 -13.38 7.38 1.66
N VAL A 90 -12.54 7.02 0.68
CA VAL A 90 -11.64 7.94 -0.01
C VAL A 90 -12.42 9.06 -0.67
N GLN A 91 -13.52 8.75 -1.37
CA GLN A 91 -14.36 9.77 -2.01
C GLN A 91 -15.05 10.69 -1.01
N SER A 92 -15.48 10.15 0.15
CA SER A 92 -16.06 10.95 1.23
C SER A 92 -15.03 11.86 1.89
N LEU A 93 -13.78 11.39 2.04
CA LEU A 93 -12.64 12.18 2.51
C LEU A 93 -12.30 13.28 1.52
N ASP A 94 -12.24 12.98 0.23
CA ASP A 94 -11.97 13.95 -0.83
C ASP A 94 -13.06 15.03 -0.88
N SER A 95 -14.33 14.63 -0.80
CA SER A 95 -15.46 15.57 -0.73
C SER A 95 -15.45 16.40 0.57
N SER A 96 -15.08 15.80 1.69
CA SER A 96 -14.93 16.48 2.98
C SER A 96 -13.75 17.45 2.97
N LEU A 97 -12.64 17.11 2.32
CA LEU A 97 -11.46 17.96 2.14
C LEU A 97 -11.72 19.08 1.12
N ALA A 98 -12.45 18.81 0.05
CA ALA A 98 -12.88 19.83 -0.92
C ALA A 98 -13.85 20.85 -0.30
N ASN A 99 -14.70 20.40 0.64
CA ASN A 99 -15.61 21.25 1.38
C ASN A 99 -14.98 21.89 2.62
N LYS A 100 -13.90 21.33 3.17
CA LYS A 100 -13.09 21.99 4.19
C LYS A 100 -12.24 23.06 3.54
N ASN A 101 -12.67 24.30 3.78
CA ASN A 101 -12.19 25.58 3.27
C ASN A 101 -10.67 25.82 3.22
N ILE A 102 -9.76 24.92 3.61
CA ILE A 102 -8.31 25.18 3.64
C ILE A 102 -7.75 25.48 2.25
N LEU A 103 -8.27 24.83 1.19
CA LEU A 103 -7.91 25.13 -0.21
C LEU A 103 -8.69 26.33 -0.80
N LYS A 104 -9.80 26.74 -0.18
CA LYS A 104 -10.55 27.97 -0.52
C LYS A 104 -10.13 29.18 0.33
N ALA A 105 -9.33 28.98 1.39
CA ALA A 105 -9.04 29.96 2.43
C ALA A 105 -8.03 31.04 2.01
N GLY A 106 -7.77 31.21 0.70
CA GLY A 106 -6.83 32.21 0.22
C GLY A 106 -5.46 32.06 0.87
N ILE A 107 -5.00 30.82 1.10
CA ILE A 107 -3.66 30.55 1.62
C ILE A 107 -2.71 30.39 0.45
N TYR A 108 -1.70 31.24 0.40
CA TYR A 108 -0.67 31.27 -0.62
C TYR A 108 0.68 30.94 0.01
N ILE A 109 1.38 29.96 -0.57
CA ILE A 109 2.70 29.55 -0.12
C ILE A 109 3.74 30.11 -1.08
N VAL A 110 4.64 30.96 -0.57
CA VAL A 110 5.81 31.49 -1.27
C VAL A 110 7.04 30.85 -0.65
N SER A 111 7.89 30.21 -1.45
CA SER A 111 9.07 29.50 -0.94
C SER A 111 10.36 30.12 -1.45
N ASP A 112 11.46 29.82 -0.75
CA ASP A 112 12.82 30.21 -1.13
C ASP A 112 13.03 31.73 -1.26
N LEU A 113 12.28 32.52 -0.49
CA LEU A 113 12.46 33.96 -0.43
C LEU A 113 13.77 34.27 0.28
N LYS A 114 14.64 35.07 -0.37
CA LYS A 114 15.91 35.49 0.21
C LYS A 114 15.67 36.60 1.23
N PHE A 115 16.05 36.36 2.47
CA PHE A 115 16.04 37.41 3.48
C PHE A 115 17.06 38.51 3.15
N ARG A 116 16.56 39.72 2.96
CA ARG A 116 17.35 40.96 2.93
C ARG A 116 16.81 41.87 4.04
N GLY A 117 17.61 42.08 5.08
CA GLY A 117 17.18 42.86 6.24
C GLY A 117 16.75 44.28 5.85
N ASP A 118 15.69 44.76 6.49
CA ASP A 118 15.04 46.06 6.26
C ASP A 118 14.59 46.30 4.79
N SER A 119 14.32 45.23 4.06
CA SER A 119 13.76 45.32 2.70
C SER A 119 12.24 45.26 2.72
N LEU A 120 11.62 46.13 1.92
CA LEU A 120 10.20 46.12 1.62
C LEU A 120 9.91 45.08 0.52
N TYR A 121 9.04 44.12 0.82
CA TYR A 121 8.59 43.10 -0.11
C TYR A 121 7.18 43.43 -0.58
N LYS A 122 7.01 43.56 -1.91
CA LYS A 122 5.70 43.75 -2.52
C LYS A 122 5.10 42.40 -2.87
N PHE A 123 3.85 42.15 -2.51
CA PHE A 123 3.18 40.90 -2.88
C PHE A 123 3.14 40.67 -4.39
N SER A 124 3.02 41.73 -5.18
CA SER A 124 3.03 41.68 -6.65
C SER A 124 4.33 41.12 -7.25
N SER A 125 5.45 41.27 -6.54
CA SER A 125 6.75 40.71 -6.94
C SER A 125 6.96 39.26 -6.51
N LEU A 126 6.07 38.71 -5.70
CA LEU A 126 6.18 37.34 -5.22
C LEU A 126 5.43 36.37 -6.14
N ARG A 127 5.90 35.12 -6.10
CA ARG A 127 5.30 33.99 -6.81
C ARG A 127 5.11 32.86 -5.83
N THR A 128 3.99 32.16 -5.96
CA THR A 128 3.72 30.95 -5.18
C THR A 128 4.60 29.80 -5.64
N ILE A 129 4.62 28.70 -4.89
CA ILE A 129 5.36 27.48 -5.22
C ILE A 129 4.98 26.88 -6.60
N ASP A 130 3.76 27.13 -7.08
CA ASP A 130 3.29 26.76 -8.41
C ASP A 130 3.47 27.87 -9.46
N ASN A 131 4.36 28.84 -9.17
CA ASN A 131 4.74 29.95 -10.04
C ASN A 131 3.59 30.90 -10.45
N LYS A 132 2.53 30.97 -9.64
CA LYS A 132 1.43 31.91 -9.86
C LYS A 132 1.70 33.23 -9.13
N SER A 133 1.19 34.32 -9.69
CA SER A 133 1.18 35.63 -9.03
C SER A 133 0.24 35.58 -7.82
N LEU A 134 0.64 36.23 -6.72
CA LEU A 134 -0.27 36.50 -5.61
C LEU A 134 -1.40 37.45 -6.07
N PRO A 135 -2.62 37.31 -5.53
CA PRO A 135 -3.68 38.26 -5.79
C PRO A 135 -3.37 39.62 -5.17
N GLN A 136 -4.13 40.64 -5.58
CA GLN A 136 -4.20 41.88 -4.83
C GLN A 136 -5.09 41.67 -3.60
N PHE A 137 -4.52 41.83 -2.41
CA PHE A 137 -5.28 41.73 -1.16
C PHE A 137 -6.11 43.00 -0.95
N LYS A 138 -7.31 42.86 -0.40
CA LYS A 138 -8.18 44.00 -0.05
C LYS A 138 -7.84 44.58 1.32
N THR A 139 -7.20 43.79 2.17
CA THR A 139 -6.79 44.11 3.53
C THR A 139 -5.44 43.46 3.79
N ALA A 140 -4.72 43.91 4.82
CA ALA A 140 -3.45 43.31 5.21
C ALA A 140 -3.65 41.80 5.51
N PRO A 141 -2.98 40.89 4.76
CA PRO A 141 -3.12 39.47 4.98
C PRO A 141 -2.35 39.05 6.24
N LYS A 142 -2.66 37.87 6.79
CA LYS A 142 -1.83 37.29 7.86
C LYS A 142 -0.67 36.53 7.23
N ILE A 143 0.54 36.77 7.71
CA ILE A 143 1.75 36.09 7.23
C ILE A 143 2.31 35.25 8.35
N LEU A 144 2.45 33.95 8.10
CA LEU A 144 3.24 33.04 8.92
C LEU A 144 4.55 32.75 8.19
N ILE A 145 5.65 32.75 8.93
CA ILE A 145 6.99 32.49 8.41
C ILE A 145 7.51 31.17 8.94
N SER A 146 8.13 30.40 8.07
CA SER A 146 9.00 29.29 8.43
C SER A 146 10.38 29.51 7.85
N THR A 147 11.43 29.24 8.62
CA THR A 147 12.82 29.27 8.16
C THR A 147 13.39 27.85 8.21
N LYS A 148 14.19 27.49 7.21
CA LYS A 148 14.86 26.18 7.16
C LYS A 148 15.94 26.01 8.23
N GLU A 149 16.41 27.14 8.79
CA GLU A 149 17.53 27.21 9.73
C GLU A 149 17.06 27.40 11.18
N GLY A 150 15.75 27.26 11.45
CA GLY A 150 15.21 27.20 12.81
C GLY A 150 15.14 28.53 13.57
N PHE A 151 15.47 29.66 12.94
CA PHE A 151 15.39 30.97 13.58
C PHE A 151 14.10 31.72 13.23
N THR A 152 13.67 32.60 14.14
CA THR A 152 12.48 33.44 13.94
C THR A 152 12.85 34.73 13.22
N VAL A 153 12.15 35.03 12.13
CA VAL A 153 12.26 36.32 11.42
C VAL A 153 11.05 37.18 11.77
N PRO A 154 11.21 38.34 12.41
CA PRO A 154 10.09 39.22 12.66
C PRO A 154 9.67 39.95 11.36
N ILE A 155 8.36 40.04 11.13
CA ILE A 155 7.77 40.91 10.09
C ILE A 155 7.11 42.11 10.78
N LYS A 156 7.19 43.26 10.13
CA LYS A 156 6.49 44.49 10.51
C LYS A 156 5.83 45.12 9.27
N PHE A 157 4.98 46.11 9.52
CA PHE A 157 4.35 46.94 8.48
C PHE A 157 3.65 46.12 7.39
N ILE A 158 2.85 45.13 7.79
CA ILE A 158 2.03 44.36 6.85
C ILE A 158 0.87 45.25 6.38
N THR A 159 0.84 45.53 5.08
CA THR A 159 -0.23 46.24 4.39
C THR A 159 -0.96 45.29 3.43
N ASP A 160 -1.93 45.78 2.68
CA ASP A 160 -2.61 45.04 1.60
C ASP A 160 -1.72 44.77 0.38
N SER A 161 -0.56 45.40 0.30
CA SER A 161 0.29 45.45 -0.89
C SER A 161 1.74 45.04 -0.61
N SER A 162 2.17 45.07 0.65
CA SER A 162 3.54 44.82 1.04
C SER A 162 3.71 44.41 2.50
N PHE A 163 4.92 43.95 2.84
CA PHE A 163 5.39 43.77 4.21
C PHE A 163 6.89 44.05 4.28
N GLU A 164 7.39 44.26 5.50
CA GLU A 164 8.82 44.42 5.73
C GLU A 164 9.34 43.36 6.68
N PHE A 165 10.50 42.80 6.35
CA PHE A 165 11.27 42.07 7.35
C PHE A 165 11.94 43.04 8.30
N TYR A 166 11.71 42.86 9.59
CA TYR A 166 12.43 43.59 10.62
C TYR A 166 13.75 42.89 10.89
N ARG A 167 14.85 43.64 10.87
CA ARG A 167 16.12 43.15 11.43
C ARG A 167 16.08 43.38 12.95
N PRO A 168 15.96 42.34 13.80
CA PRO A 168 16.12 42.56 15.22
C PRO A 168 17.58 42.98 15.48
N TYR A 169 17.76 44.14 16.13
CA TYR A 169 19.03 44.51 16.75
C TYR A 169 19.22 43.61 17.97
N GLY A 170 19.74 42.40 17.76
CA GLY A 170 19.90 41.39 18.79
C GLY A 170 19.84 40.00 18.20
N PHE A 171 20.78 39.17 18.62
CA PHE A 171 21.04 37.80 18.18
C PHE A 171 19.77 37.00 17.84
N LEU A 172 19.72 36.44 16.64
CA LEU A 172 18.76 35.39 16.31
C LEU A 172 19.06 34.20 17.23
N LEU A 173 18.09 33.84 18.07
CA LEU A 173 18.16 32.67 18.95
C LEU A 173 18.16 31.42 18.05
N ALA A 174 19.34 30.85 17.80
CA ALA A 174 19.45 29.46 17.42
C ALA A 174 19.38 28.64 18.71
N GLU A 175 18.43 27.72 18.82
CA GLU A 175 18.51 26.67 19.83
C GLU A 175 19.84 25.93 19.63
N GLU A 176 20.62 25.83 20.71
CA GLU A 176 21.89 25.09 20.81
C GLU A 176 23.11 25.69 20.07
N GLY A 177 23.73 26.70 20.71
CA GLY A 177 25.20 26.84 20.74
C GLY A 177 25.92 27.37 19.50
N ASN A 178 25.28 27.45 18.33
CA ASN A 178 25.89 27.96 17.09
C ASN A 178 25.33 29.32 16.68
N TYR A 179 25.74 30.38 17.37
CA TYR A 179 25.40 31.76 17.01
C TYR A 179 26.09 32.16 15.70
N LYS A 180 25.36 32.12 14.57
CA LYS A 180 25.81 32.79 13.35
C LYS A 180 25.42 34.26 13.40
N ARG A 181 26.40 35.15 13.16
CA ARG A 181 26.12 36.60 13.05
C ARG A 181 25.12 36.84 11.90
N PRO A 182 24.11 37.72 12.08
CA PRO A 182 23.12 38.05 11.05
C PRO A 182 23.73 38.56 9.73
N GLU A 183 24.95 39.09 9.77
CA GLU A 183 25.70 39.54 8.61
C GLU A 183 25.95 38.40 7.59
N THR A 184 26.01 37.15 8.06
CA THR A 184 26.09 35.93 7.21
C THR A 184 24.73 35.33 6.85
N ALA A 185 23.63 35.83 7.43
CA ALA A 185 22.27 35.33 7.21
C ALA A 185 21.62 35.87 5.91
N THR A 186 22.39 36.54 5.05
CA THR A 186 21.97 37.01 3.72
C THR A 186 21.55 35.89 2.76
N LEU A 187 21.63 34.63 3.19
CA LEU A 187 21.34 33.44 2.39
C LEU A 187 20.22 32.56 2.96
N THR A 188 19.54 32.97 4.03
CA THR A 188 18.45 32.15 4.55
C THR A 188 17.25 32.21 3.60
N LYS A 189 16.86 31.02 3.14
CA LYS A 189 15.63 30.77 2.39
C LYS A 189 14.45 30.72 3.36
N ILE A 190 13.46 31.57 3.10
CA ILE A 190 12.26 31.70 3.92
C ILE A 190 11.06 31.18 3.13
N ASP A 191 10.20 30.43 3.82
CA ASP A 191 8.90 30.03 3.34
C ASP A 191 7.83 30.88 4.03
N LEU A 192 6.97 31.52 3.24
CA LEU A 192 5.86 32.35 3.69
C LEU A 192 4.54 31.66 3.42
N TRP A 193 3.70 31.65 4.44
CA TRP A 193 2.31 31.21 4.38
C TRP A 193 1.44 32.44 4.55
N ILE A 194 0.84 32.91 3.46
CA ILE A 194 0.08 34.16 3.41
C ILE A 194 -1.40 33.80 3.34
N ALA A 195 -2.16 34.13 4.38
CA ALA A 195 -3.59 33.86 4.45
C ALA A 195 -4.42 35.14 4.23
N ASP A 196 -5.22 35.13 3.17
CA ASP A 196 -6.26 36.12 2.89
C ASP A 196 -7.57 35.67 3.55
N TYR A 197 -7.78 36.10 4.79
CA TYR A 197 -9.07 35.93 5.43
C TYR A 197 -10.04 36.88 4.75
N LYS A 198 -10.80 36.36 3.78
CA LYS A 198 -12.07 36.98 3.42
C LYS A 198 -12.88 37.07 4.72
N THR A 199 -13.04 38.28 5.23
CA THR A 199 -14.02 38.52 6.29
C THR A 199 -15.37 38.16 5.69
N GLU A 200 -15.87 36.97 6.04
CA GLU A 200 -17.28 36.66 5.86
C GLU A 200 -18.03 37.75 6.64
N LYS A 201 -18.69 38.63 5.88
CA LYS A 201 -19.64 39.61 6.42
C LYS A 201 -20.96 38.92 6.70
#